data_AF-A0A9D9L126-F1
#
_entry.id   AF-A0A9D9L126-F1
#
_cell.length_a   1.000
_cell.length_b   1.000
_cell.length_c   1.000
_cell.angle_alpha   90.00
_cell.angle_beta   90.00
_cell.angle_gamma   90.00
#
_symmetry.space_group_name_H-M   'P 1'
#
loop_
_entity.id
_entity.type
_entity.pdbx_description
1 polymer ?
#
loop_
_entity_poly.entity_id
_entity_poly.type
_entity_poly.pdbx_seq_one_letter_code
_entity_poly.pdbx_strand_id
1 'polypeptide(L)'
;MRIADKWEQYKILDTSSEEKLEDWNGVKLIRPDPQIIWKTPKNESLWKSADGHYHRSSSGGGSWDYKNNKPKDSWTMSYGNLKFKIKPTGFKHTGLFPEQAVNWDFMRNKIRESDREVNVLNLFAYTGGATLACAEAGASVCHVDASKGMVAWARENAALSGLEDRPVRWIVDD
;
A
#
# COMPACT_ATOMS: atom_id res chain seq x y z
N MET A 1 3.87 -7.93 19.84
CA MET A 1 3.25 -7.03 18.84
C MET A 1 4.30 -6.74 17.76
N ARG A 2 3.94 -6.81 16.48
CA ARG A 2 4.81 -6.45 15.34
C ARG A 2 4.36 -5.10 14.79
N ILE A 3 5.27 -4.18 14.51
CA ILE A 3 4.96 -2.81 14.10
C ILE A 3 5.71 -2.50 12.79
N ALA A 4 5.06 -1.78 11.89
CA ALA A 4 5.66 -1.22 10.68
C ALA A 4 6.11 0.23 10.94
N ASP A 5 7.30 0.41 11.52
CA ASP A 5 7.81 1.69 12.03
C ASP A 5 8.86 2.36 11.14
N LYS A 6 9.28 1.71 10.04
CA LYS A 6 10.31 2.23 9.12
C LYS A 6 9.78 3.06 7.96
N TRP A 7 8.50 3.41 7.96
CA TRP A 7 7.93 4.28 6.94
C TRP A 7 8.35 5.73 7.19
N GLU A 8 9.06 6.32 6.23
CA GLU A 8 9.36 7.75 6.26
C GLU A 8 8.24 8.57 5.60
N GLN A 9 7.65 8.02 4.53
CA GLN A 9 6.68 8.67 3.66
C GLN A 9 5.22 8.30 3.96
N TYR A 10 4.95 7.46 4.96
CA TYR A 10 3.60 7.13 5.41
C TYR A 10 3.45 7.40 6.89
N LYS A 11 2.39 8.10 7.29
CA LYS A 11 2.07 8.36 8.71
C LYS A 11 0.56 8.32 8.92
N ILE A 12 0.13 7.78 10.06
CA ILE A 12 -1.21 8.05 10.60
C ILE A 12 -1.08 9.32 11.45
N LEU A 13 -1.78 10.38 11.07
CA LEU A 13 -1.71 11.68 11.75
C LEU A 13 -2.70 11.78 12.90
N ASP A 14 -3.92 11.26 12.70
CA ASP A 14 -4.96 11.23 13.73
C ASP A 14 -6.00 10.13 13.43
N THR A 15 -6.70 9.70 14.47
CA THR A 15 -7.78 8.71 14.41
C THR A 15 -8.89 9.12 15.36
N SER A 16 -10.12 9.25 14.86
CA SER A 16 -11.28 9.55 15.69
C SER A 16 -12.56 9.31 14.92
N SER A 17 -13.57 8.77 15.58
CA SER A 17 -14.94 8.67 15.07
C SER A 17 -15.01 7.91 13.73
N GLU A 18 -14.53 6.67 13.73
CA GLU A 18 -14.52 5.73 12.59
C GLU A 18 -13.67 6.18 11.39
N GLU A 19 -12.80 7.16 11.58
CA GLU A 19 -11.96 7.71 10.53
C GLU A 19 -10.50 7.78 10.97
N LYS A 20 -9.63 7.63 9.98
CA LYS A 20 -8.21 7.92 10.10
C LYS A 20 -7.80 8.99 9.10
N LEU A 21 -6.99 9.93 9.58
CA LEU A 21 -6.28 10.89 8.76
C LEU A 21 -4.85 10.40 8.58
N GLU A 22 -4.45 10.18 7.33
CA GLU A 22 -3.16 9.63 6.95
C GLU A 22 -2.40 10.61 6.07
N ASP A 23 -1.07 10.62 6.18
CA ASP A 23 -0.16 11.30 5.27
C ASP A 23 0.54 10.27 4.37
N TRP A 24 0.38 10.43 3.06
CA TRP A 24 0.95 9.59 2.01
C TRP A 24 1.94 10.43 1.19
N ASN A 25 3.11 10.69 1.75
CA ASN A 25 4.19 11.48 1.12
C ASN A 25 3.75 12.93 0.79
N GLY A 26 3.14 13.61 1.74
CA GLY A 26 2.61 14.97 1.62
C GLY A 26 1.19 15.05 1.10
N VAL A 27 0.58 13.92 0.69
CA VAL A 27 -0.84 13.84 0.31
C VAL A 27 -1.64 13.33 1.51
N LYS A 28 -2.50 14.17 2.07
CA LYS A 28 -3.29 13.85 3.26
C LYS A 28 -4.66 13.30 2.89
N LEU A 29 -4.97 12.11 3.37
CA LEU A 29 -6.22 11.41 3.06
C LEU A 29 -6.99 11.07 4.32
N ILE A 30 -8.29 11.36 4.33
CA ILE A 30 -9.24 10.85 5.32
C ILE A 30 -9.89 9.59 4.76
N ARG A 31 -9.81 8.50 5.51
CA ARG A 31 -10.42 7.22 5.15
C ARG A 31 -11.20 6.60 6.30
N PRO A 32 -12.28 5.88 5.99
CA PRO A 32 -13.10 5.21 7.00
C PRO A 32 -12.46 3.91 7.47
N ASP A 33 -12.36 3.78 8.79
CA ASP A 33 -11.90 2.61 9.50
C ASP A 33 -12.83 2.34 10.71
N PRO A 34 -13.77 1.38 10.58
CA PRO A 34 -14.83 1.16 11.56
C PRO A 34 -14.30 0.65 12.91
N GLN A 35 -13.02 0.28 13.01
CA GLN A 35 -12.42 -0.15 14.28
C GLN A 35 -12.02 1.05 15.17
N ILE A 36 -12.00 2.27 14.61
CA ILE A 36 -11.69 3.52 15.32
C ILE A 36 -12.95 3.99 16.07
N ILE A 37 -13.34 3.26 17.11
CA ILE A 37 -14.59 3.52 17.86
C ILE A 37 -14.49 4.67 18.86
N TRP A 38 -13.29 5.16 19.15
CA TRP A 38 -13.08 6.26 20.08
C TRP A 38 -13.42 7.62 19.48
N LYS A 39 -13.96 8.51 20.32
CA LYS A 39 -14.36 9.87 19.97
C LYS A 39 -13.51 10.88 20.72
N THR A 40 -12.33 11.17 20.18
CA THR A 40 -11.43 12.21 20.69
C THR A 40 -11.70 13.53 19.96
N PRO A 41 -11.50 14.69 20.62
CA PRO A 41 -11.57 15.98 19.94
C PRO A 41 -10.61 16.03 18.75
N LYS A 42 -11.15 16.27 17.56
CA LYS A 42 -10.36 16.40 16.33
C LYS A 42 -9.68 17.77 16.31
N ASN A 43 -8.39 17.82 15.98
CA ASN A 43 -7.75 19.10 15.64
C ASN A 43 -8.31 19.60 14.30
N GLU A 44 -9.26 20.53 14.35
CA GLU A 44 -9.97 20.98 13.14
C GLU A 44 -9.06 21.47 12.03
N SER A 45 -7.98 22.19 12.36
CA SER A 45 -7.03 22.71 11.37
C SER A 45 -6.36 21.56 10.63
N LEU A 46 -5.94 20.52 11.36
CA LEU A 46 -5.32 19.33 10.79
C LEU A 46 -6.26 18.57 9.87
N TRP A 47 -7.49 18.26 10.32
CA TRP A 47 -8.46 17.52 9.51
C TRP A 47 -8.97 18.32 8.31
N LYS A 48 -9.15 19.65 8.45
CA LYS A 48 -9.51 20.52 7.32
C LYS A 48 -8.41 20.57 6.26
N SER A 49 -7.15 20.31 6.63
CA SER A 49 -6.00 20.27 5.71
C SER A 49 -5.90 19.01 4.84
N ALA A 50 -6.81 18.04 4.98
CA ALA A 50 -6.83 16.85 4.13
C ALA A 50 -7.07 17.20 2.65
N ASP A 51 -6.31 16.57 1.76
CA ASP A 51 -6.42 16.72 0.30
C ASP A 51 -7.59 15.90 -0.25
N GLY A 52 -7.87 14.72 0.34
CA GLY A 52 -8.97 13.87 -0.10
C GLY A 52 -9.70 13.19 1.05
N HIS A 53 -11.01 12.99 0.90
CA HIS A 53 -11.84 12.24 1.84
C HIS A 53 -12.65 11.18 1.08
N TYR A 54 -12.47 9.91 1.43
CA TYR A 54 -13.32 8.84 0.91
C TYR A 54 -14.60 8.69 1.72
N HIS A 55 -15.74 8.89 1.07
CA HIS A 55 -17.07 8.66 1.64
C HIS A 55 -17.62 7.30 1.18
N ARG A 56 -18.02 6.45 2.13
CA ARG A 56 -18.71 5.19 1.81
C ARG A 56 -20.15 5.47 1.37
N SER A 57 -20.61 4.76 0.35
CA SER A 57 -22.03 4.71 0.02
C SER A 57 -22.73 3.60 0.81
N SER A 58 -23.98 3.85 1.23
CA SER A 58 -24.85 2.84 1.84
C SER A 58 -25.23 1.71 0.86
N SER A 59 -25.14 1.95 -0.45
CA SER A 59 -25.40 0.97 -1.51
C SER A 59 -24.16 0.14 -1.90
N GLY A 60 -23.05 0.26 -1.15
CA GLY A 60 -21.76 -0.33 -1.51
C GLY A 60 -20.88 0.61 -2.34
N GLY A 61 -19.56 0.45 -2.22
CA GLY A 61 -18.59 1.36 -2.85
C GLY A 61 -18.46 2.70 -2.11
N GLY A 62 -18.30 3.78 -2.87
CA GLY A 62 -18.11 5.13 -2.34
C GLY A 62 -17.45 6.06 -3.35
N SER A 63 -17.08 7.25 -2.89
CA SER A 63 -16.47 8.28 -3.72
C SER A 63 -15.45 9.08 -2.95
N TRP A 64 -14.45 9.59 -3.66
CA TRP A 64 -13.51 10.56 -3.13
C TRP A 64 -14.03 11.98 -3.34
N ASP A 65 -14.09 12.75 -2.27
CA ASP A 65 -14.17 14.21 -2.31
C ASP A 65 -12.73 14.77 -2.26
N TYR A 66 -12.38 15.63 -3.21
CA TYR A 66 -11.02 16.14 -3.40
C TYR A 66 -10.99 17.65 -3.21
N LYS A 67 -10.03 18.15 -2.44
CA LYS A 67 -9.78 19.58 -2.30
C LYS A 67 -8.68 20.03 -3.26
N ASN A 68 -8.79 21.25 -3.78
CA ASN A 68 -7.72 21.93 -4.54
C ASN A 68 -7.16 21.12 -5.73
N ASN A 69 -7.99 20.31 -6.41
CA ASN A 69 -7.57 19.43 -7.50
C ASN A 69 -6.53 18.36 -7.14
N LYS A 70 -6.36 18.02 -5.86
CA LYS A 70 -5.50 16.93 -5.39
C LYS A 70 -6.31 15.88 -4.62
N PRO A 71 -5.88 14.62 -4.65
CA PRO A 71 -5.11 13.96 -5.71
C PRO A 71 -6.01 13.58 -6.89
N LYS A 72 -5.72 14.11 -8.10
CA LYS A 72 -6.30 13.57 -9.34
C LYS A 72 -5.43 12.49 -9.98
N ASP A 73 -4.14 12.45 -9.65
CA ASP A 73 -3.15 11.56 -10.25
C ASP A 73 -2.54 10.57 -9.24
N SER A 74 -1.75 9.63 -9.76
CA SER A 74 -0.91 8.75 -8.95
C SER A 74 0.40 9.42 -8.51
N TRP A 75 0.91 9.07 -7.33
CA TRP A 75 2.25 9.45 -6.87
C TRP A 75 3.05 8.22 -6.45
N THR A 76 4.34 8.41 -6.16
CA THR A 76 5.24 7.33 -5.74
C THR A 76 5.53 7.42 -4.25
N MET A 77 5.57 6.26 -3.61
CA MET A 77 6.04 6.06 -2.25
C MET A 77 7.23 5.11 -2.21
N SER A 78 8.10 5.28 -1.23
CA SER A 78 9.30 4.51 -1.02
C SER A 78 9.28 3.80 0.33
N TYR A 79 9.75 2.55 0.34
CA TYR A 79 10.06 1.79 1.57
C TYR A 79 11.42 1.12 1.41
N GLY A 80 12.46 1.74 1.97
CA GLY A 80 13.84 1.40 1.64
C GLY A 80 14.09 1.56 0.14
N ASN A 81 14.55 0.50 -0.51
CA ASN A 81 14.84 0.50 -1.95
C ASN A 81 13.59 0.27 -2.84
N LEU A 82 12.44 -0.09 -2.25
CA LEU A 82 11.23 -0.36 -3.02
C LEU A 82 10.46 0.93 -3.29
N LYS A 83 9.89 1.02 -4.50
CA LYS A 83 9.02 2.13 -4.92
C LYS A 83 7.65 1.62 -5.37
N PHE A 84 6.60 2.27 -4.90
CA PHE A 84 5.21 1.90 -5.15
C PHE A 84 4.42 3.06 -5.71
N LYS A 85 3.69 2.83 -6.80
CA LYS A 85 2.67 3.73 -7.31
C LYS A 85 1.44 3.66 -6.41
N ILE A 86 1.02 4.81 -5.93
CA ILE A 86 -0.16 5.02 -5.10
C ILE A 86 -1.17 5.85 -5.90
N LYS A 87 -2.44 5.49 -5.83
CA LYS A 87 -3.54 6.33 -6.33
C LYS A 87 -4.83 6.01 -5.58
N PRO A 88 -5.70 7.00 -5.33
CA PRO A 88 -7.07 6.75 -4.98
C PRO A 88 -7.71 5.84 -6.04
N THR A 89 -8.40 4.80 -5.59
CA THR A 89 -9.17 3.93 -6.47
C THR A 89 -10.66 4.29 -6.38
N GLY A 90 -11.52 3.62 -7.15
CA GLY A 90 -12.97 3.69 -6.92
C GLY A 90 -13.41 3.13 -5.56
N PHE A 91 -12.49 2.58 -4.79
CA PHE A 91 -12.69 2.10 -3.43
C PHE A 91 -11.80 2.88 -2.45
N LYS A 92 -11.95 2.60 -1.15
CA LYS A 92 -11.13 3.19 -0.08
C LYS A 92 -9.62 2.86 -0.17
N HIS A 93 -9.21 1.94 -1.04
CA HIS A 93 -7.81 1.53 -1.15
C HIS A 93 -7.01 2.49 -2.01
N THR A 94 -5.72 2.63 -1.69
CA THR A 94 -4.77 3.52 -2.35
C THR A 94 -3.73 2.75 -3.19
N GLY A 95 -3.80 1.41 -3.20
CA GLY A 95 -2.84 0.56 -3.90
C GLY A 95 -1.73 -0.01 -3.02
N LEU A 96 -1.73 0.25 -1.71
CA LEU A 96 -0.74 -0.32 -0.78
C LEU A 96 -1.33 -0.49 0.63
N PHE A 97 -0.81 -1.47 1.36
CA PHE A 97 -1.09 -1.71 2.78
C PHE A 97 0.21 -1.49 3.58
N PRO A 98 0.50 -0.26 4.04
CA PRO A 98 1.75 0.08 4.71
C PRO A 98 2.05 -0.79 5.94
N GLU A 99 1.03 -1.25 6.65
CA GLU A 99 1.15 -2.12 7.81
C GLU A 99 1.79 -3.49 7.48
N GLN A 100 1.72 -3.95 6.23
CA GLN A 100 2.34 -5.21 5.79
C GLN A 100 3.86 -5.13 5.68
N ALA A 101 4.45 -3.93 5.77
CA ALA A 101 5.89 -3.72 5.64
C ALA A 101 6.71 -4.50 6.69
N VAL A 102 6.15 -4.75 7.87
CA VAL A 102 6.79 -5.61 8.87
C VAL A 102 6.92 -7.08 8.42
N ASN A 103 5.97 -7.57 7.62
CA ASN A 103 6.04 -8.90 7.03
C ASN A 103 7.04 -8.92 5.86
N TRP A 104 7.14 -7.83 5.10
CA TRP A 104 8.15 -7.69 4.04
C TRP A 104 9.56 -7.74 4.61
N ASP A 105 9.82 -7.01 5.69
CA ASP A 105 11.10 -7.06 6.41
C ASP A 105 11.41 -8.46 6.90
N PHE A 106 10.44 -9.14 7.50
CA PHE A 106 10.58 -10.52 7.97
C PHE A 106 10.97 -11.46 6.82
N MET A 107 10.25 -11.42 5.70
CA MET A 107 10.53 -12.27 4.54
C MET A 107 11.91 -11.96 3.93
N ARG A 108 12.27 -10.68 3.79
CA ARG A 108 13.58 -10.27 3.27
C ARG A 108 14.74 -10.81 4.09
N ASN A 109 14.64 -10.71 5.43
CA ASN A 109 15.67 -11.23 6.30
C ASN A 109 15.81 -12.75 6.14
N LYS A 110 14.68 -13.47 6.10
CA LYS A 110 14.69 -14.94 5.90
C LYS A 110 15.28 -15.36 4.57
N ILE A 111 15.07 -14.59 3.50
CA ILE A 111 15.65 -14.86 2.20
C ILE A 111 17.17 -14.59 2.21
N ARG A 112 17.60 -13.45 2.76
CA ARG A 112 19.02 -13.05 2.82
C ARG A 112 19.87 -13.95 3.72
N GLU A 113 19.28 -14.49 4.77
CA GLU A 113 19.93 -15.45 5.69
C GLU A 113 19.96 -16.89 5.14
N SER A 114 19.37 -17.15 3.97
CA SER A 114 19.30 -18.49 3.42
C SER A 114 20.55 -18.84 2.60
N ASP A 115 21.15 -20.00 2.88
CA ASP A 115 22.29 -20.54 2.12
C ASP A 115 21.89 -21.22 0.79
N ARG A 116 20.67 -21.01 0.32
CA ARG A 116 20.14 -21.60 -0.91
C ARG A 116 19.26 -20.62 -1.68
N GLU A 117 19.02 -20.93 -2.95
CA GLU A 117 17.98 -20.23 -3.71
C GLU A 117 16.61 -20.44 -3.05
N VAL A 118 15.87 -19.32 -2.89
CA VAL A 118 14.53 -19.31 -2.31
C VAL A 118 13.49 -19.08 -3.40
N ASN A 119 12.52 -19.98 -3.48
CA ASN A 119 11.34 -19.84 -4.31
C ASN A 119 10.15 -19.41 -3.43
N VAL A 120 9.48 -18.32 -3.79
CA VAL A 120 8.34 -17.76 -3.05
C VAL A 120 7.08 -17.85 -3.90
N LEU A 121 6.01 -18.41 -3.34
CA LEU A 121 4.66 -18.29 -3.88
C LEU A 121 3.90 -17.21 -3.12
N ASN A 122 3.45 -16.18 -3.82
CA ASN A 122 2.65 -15.09 -3.26
C ASN A 122 1.25 -15.12 -3.89
N LEU A 123 0.25 -15.52 -3.11
CA LEU A 123 -1.16 -15.59 -3.51
C LEU A 123 -1.92 -14.33 -3.07
N PHE A 124 -2.97 -13.96 -3.80
CA PHE A 124 -3.72 -12.71 -3.58
C PHE A 124 -2.76 -11.51 -3.53
N ALA A 125 -1.80 -11.51 -4.45
CA ALA A 125 -0.59 -10.71 -4.35
C ALA A 125 -0.81 -9.22 -4.60
N TYR A 126 -1.99 -8.83 -5.09
CA TYR A 126 -2.43 -7.46 -5.26
C TYR A 126 -1.42 -6.64 -6.07
N THR A 127 -1.07 -5.44 -5.63
CA THR A 127 -0.09 -4.55 -6.27
C THR A 127 1.37 -4.94 -6.00
N GLY A 128 1.62 -6.13 -5.44
CA GLY A 128 2.94 -6.75 -5.43
C GLY A 128 3.88 -6.38 -4.27
N GLY A 129 3.42 -5.74 -3.19
CA GLY A 129 4.28 -5.34 -2.07
C GLY A 129 5.21 -6.45 -1.56
N ALA A 130 4.65 -7.62 -1.24
CA ALA A 130 5.42 -8.78 -0.81
C ALA A 130 6.28 -9.39 -1.94
N THR A 131 5.75 -9.44 -3.17
CA THR A 131 6.49 -9.94 -4.35
C THR A 131 7.79 -9.16 -4.54
N LEU A 132 7.70 -7.83 -4.53
CA LEU A 132 8.83 -6.93 -4.73
C LEU A 132 9.83 -7.02 -3.58
N ALA A 133 9.35 -7.14 -2.34
CA ALA A 133 10.23 -7.34 -1.19
C ALA A 133 11.03 -8.64 -1.30
N CYS A 134 10.38 -9.76 -1.65
CA CYS A 134 11.07 -11.04 -1.81
C CYS A 134 12.04 -11.03 -3.00
N ALA A 135 11.65 -10.45 -4.14
CA ALA A 135 12.50 -10.34 -5.33
C ALA A 135 13.73 -9.44 -5.08
N GLU A 136 13.57 -8.33 -4.36
CA GLU A 136 14.69 -7.44 -3.98
C GLU A 136 15.70 -8.14 -3.06
N ALA A 137 15.22 -9.01 -2.17
CA ALA A 137 16.08 -9.84 -1.32
C ALA A 137 16.76 -11.01 -2.06
N GLY A 138 16.44 -11.25 -3.33
CA GLY A 138 17.09 -12.25 -4.18
C GLY A 138 16.31 -13.55 -4.39
N ALA A 139 15.04 -13.62 -4.01
CA ALA A 139 14.20 -14.79 -4.29
C ALA A 139 13.67 -14.82 -5.73
N SER A 140 13.44 -16.02 -6.24
CA SER A 140 12.58 -16.30 -7.38
C SER A 140 11.12 -16.31 -6.92
N VAL A 141 10.24 -15.53 -7.54
CA VAL A 141 8.87 -15.29 -7.02
C VAL A 141 7.80 -15.68 -8.04
N CYS A 142 6.80 -16.43 -7.61
CA CYS A 142 5.54 -16.63 -8.32
C CYS A 142 4.48 -15.70 -7.71
N HIS A 143 4.06 -14.69 -8.48
CA HIS A 143 3.01 -13.74 -8.13
C HIS A 143 1.70 -14.19 -8.75
N VAL A 144 0.66 -14.37 -7.93
CA VAL A 144 -0.67 -14.82 -8.36
C VAL A 144 -1.73 -13.84 -7.85
N ASP A 145 -2.53 -13.32 -8.77
CA ASP A 145 -3.73 -12.54 -8.46
C ASP A 145 -4.75 -12.67 -9.59
N ALA A 146 -6.03 -12.90 -9.26
CA ALA A 146 -7.09 -13.06 -10.26
C ALA A 146 -7.34 -11.78 -11.09
N SER A 147 -6.95 -10.60 -10.58
CA SER A 147 -7.16 -9.33 -11.28
C SER A 147 -6.00 -9.00 -12.20
N LYS A 148 -6.24 -9.09 -13.51
CA LYS A 148 -5.30 -8.63 -14.55
C LYS A 148 -4.82 -7.19 -14.30
N GLY A 149 -5.70 -6.32 -13.79
CA GLY A 149 -5.36 -4.94 -13.45
C GLY A 149 -4.40 -4.82 -12.26
N MET A 150 -4.53 -5.67 -11.24
CA MET A 150 -3.62 -5.69 -10.10
C MET A 150 -2.25 -6.27 -10.48
N VAL A 151 -2.22 -7.33 -11.29
CA VAL A 151 -0.97 -7.89 -11.82
C VAL A 151 -0.25 -6.87 -12.70
N ALA A 152 -0.97 -6.10 -13.54
CA ALA A 152 -0.37 -5.03 -14.32
C ALA A 152 0.23 -3.92 -13.42
N TRP A 153 -0.48 -3.50 -12.38
CA TRP A 153 0.03 -2.52 -11.43
C TRP A 153 1.23 -3.05 -10.64
N ALA A 154 1.25 -4.33 -10.28
CA ALA A 154 2.40 -4.94 -9.63
C ALA A 154 3.64 -4.96 -10.54
N ARG A 155 3.48 -5.15 -11.85
CA ARG A 155 4.55 -5.01 -12.85
C ARG A 155 5.04 -3.56 -12.96
N GLU A 156 4.14 -2.57 -12.93
CA GLU A 156 4.53 -1.15 -12.87
C GLU A 156 5.37 -0.87 -11.61
N ASN A 157 4.97 -1.40 -10.45
CA ASN A 157 5.75 -1.25 -9.22
C ASN A 157 7.10 -1.95 -9.29
N ALA A 158 7.20 -3.11 -9.96
CA ALA A 158 8.47 -3.79 -10.19
C ALA A 158 9.42 -2.91 -11.01
N ALA A 159 8.94 -2.32 -12.10
CA ALA A 159 9.73 -1.38 -12.91
C ALA A 159 10.13 -0.12 -12.11
N LEU A 160 9.21 0.47 -11.36
CA LEU A 160 9.52 1.60 -10.47
C LEU A 160 10.60 1.27 -9.43
N SER A 161 10.64 0.02 -8.97
CA SER A 161 11.63 -0.46 -8.01
C SER A 161 12.93 -0.94 -8.66
N GLY A 162 13.07 -0.89 -9.99
CA GLY A 162 14.23 -1.43 -10.71
C GLY A 162 14.36 -2.96 -10.61
N LEU A 163 13.22 -3.66 -10.55
CA LEU A 163 13.14 -5.12 -10.37
C LEU A 163 12.52 -5.82 -11.60
N GLU A 164 12.45 -5.15 -12.74
CA GLU A 164 11.88 -5.69 -13.99
C GLU A 164 12.60 -6.94 -14.51
N ASP A 165 13.92 -7.02 -14.32
CA ASP A 165 14.75 -8.16 -14.73
C ASP A 165 14.84 -9.26 -13.65
N ARG A 166 14.18 -9.09 -12.49
CA ARG A 166 14.18 -10.12 -11.44
C ARG A 166 13.30 -11.31 -11.85
N PRO A 167 13.61 -12.53 -11.37
CA PRO A 167 12.86 -13.74 -11.70
C PRO A 167 11.48 -13.75 -11.02
N VAL A 168 10.52 -13.02 -11.61
CA VAL A 168 9.12 -13.00 -11.18
C VAL A 168 8.23 -13.60 -12.25
N ARG A 169 7.59 -14.73 -11.93
CA ARG A 169 6.52 -15.32 -12.72
C ARG A 169 5.19 -14.67 -12.33
N TRP A 170 4.51 -14.07 -13.30
CA TRP A 170 3.24 -13.38 -13.08
C TRP A 170 2.08 -14.22 -13.61
N ILE A 171 1.14 -14.56 -12.75
CA ILE A 171 -0.03 -15.39 -13.04
C ILE A 171 -1.30 -14.58 -12.77
N VAL A 172 -2.22 -14.61 -13.74
CA VAL A 172 -3.58 -14.10 -13.58
C VAL A 172 -4.51 -15.30 -13.55
N ASP A 173 -4.89 -15.73 -12.35
CA ASP A 173 -5.68 -16.95 -12.12
C ASP A 173 -6.38 -16.91 -10.75
N ASP A 174 -7.38 -17.78 -10.53
CA ASP A 174 -8.12 -17.92 -9.26
C ASP A 174 -7.34 -18.63 -8.13
#